data_AF-A0A9E4T509-F1
#
_entry.id   AF-A0A9E4T509-F1
#
_cell.length_a   1.000
_cell.length_b   1.000
_cell.length_c   1.000
_cell.angle_alpha   90.00
_cell.angle_beta   90.00
_cell.angle_gamma   90.00
#
_symmetry.space_group_name_H-M   'P 1'
#
loop_
_entity.id
_entity.type
_entity.pdbx_description
1 polymer ?
#
loop_
_entity_poly.entity_id
_entity_poly.type
_entity_poly.pdbx_seq_one_letter_code
_entity_poly.pdbx_strand_id
1 'polypeptide(L)' 'MTSLPDVPLGGLYGHLILDHYRNPRNREPVPNADIEAEEFNPFCGDRIVLQLGLDSE' A
#
# COMPACT_ATOMS: atom_id res chain seq x y z
N MET A 1 -5.33 -27.70 -16.39
CA MET A 1 -4.13 -27.48 -15.57
C MET A 1 -3.22 -26.54 -16.36
N THR A 2 -3.54 -25.26 -16.36
CA THR A 2 -2.80 -24.24 -17.10
C THR A 2 -1.49 -24.00 -16.36
N SER A 3 -0.37 -24.39 -16.98
CA SER A 3 0.96 -23.98 -16.55
C SER A 3 1.00 -22.46 -16.60
N LEU A 4 0.98 -21.83 -15.42
CA LEU A 4 1.45 -20.45 -15.28
C LEU A 4 2.95 -20.50 -15.61
N PRO A 5 3.44 -19.68 -16.55
CA PRO A 5 4.85 -19.68 -16.88
C PRO A 5 5.62 -19.25 -15.63
N ASP A 6 6.80 -19.84 -15.41
CA ASP A 6 7.77 -19.38 -14.43
C ASP A 6 7.88 -17.85 -14.58
N VAL A 7 7.37 -17.09 -13.61
CA VAL A 7 7.49 -15.64 -13.68
C VAL A 7 8.71 -15.21 -12.87
N PRO A 8 9.81 -14.82 -13.54
CA PRO A 8 11.11 -14.66 -12.91
C PRO A 8 11.18 -13.33 -12.15
N LEU A 9 10.57 -13.19 -10.96
CA LEU A 9 10.39 -11.89 -10.25
C LEU A 9 9.78 -10.75 -11.11
N GLY A 10 9.48 -10.99 -12.38
CA GLY A 10 8.73 -10.15 -13.31
C GLY A 10 7.26 -10.56 -13.39
N GLY A 11 6.78 -11.33 -12.41
CA GLY A 11 5.37 -11.74 -12.31
C GLY A 11 4.51 -10.80 -11.51
N LEU A 12 3.49 -11.37 -10.86
CA LEU A 12 2.49 -10.62 -10.07
C LEU A 12 3.14 -9.56 -9.18
N TYR A 13 4.31 -9.85 -8.62
CA TYR A 13 5.13 -8.91 -7.86
C TYR A 13 6.33 -8.43 -8.67
N GLY A 14 6.04 -7.62 -9.68
CA GLY A 14 7.08 -6.96 -10.47
C GLY A 14 7.92 -6.00 -9.65
N HIS A 15 9.00 -5.51 -10.25
CA HIS A 15 9.96 -4.61 -9.61
C HIS A 15 9.31 -3.41 -8.89
N LEU A 16 8.28 -2.81 -9.50
CA LEU A 16 7.58 -1.67 -8.92
C LEU A 16 6.90 -2.02 -7.59
N ILE A 17 6.15 -3.12 -7.54
CA ILE A 17 5.46 -3.53 -6.31
C ILE A 17 6.47 -3.84 -5.20
N LEU A 18 7.58 -4.50 -5.55
CA LEU A 18 8.65 -4.78 -4.61
C LEU A 18 9.37 -3.51 -4.11
N ASP A 19 9.52 -2.49 -4.96
CA ASP A 19 10.05 -1.19 -4.54
C ASP A 19 9.13 -0.52 -3.52
N HIS A 20 7.82 -0.43 -3.80
CA HIS A 20 6.86 0.16 -2.85
C HIS A 20 6.79 -0.60 -1.52
N TYR A 21 6.94 -1.93 -1.56
CA TYR A 21 6.99 -2.76 -0.35
C TYR A 21 8.26 -2.50 0.48
N ARG A 22 9.43 -2.39 -0.17
CA ARG A 22 10.73 -2.19 0.50
C ARG A 22 10.97 -0.75 0.92
N ASN A 23 10.53 0.20 0.10
CA ASN A 23 10.69 1.64 0.27
C ASN A 23 9.32 2.34 0.35
N PRO A 24 8.51 2.02 1.38
CA PRO A 24 7.21 2.64 1.56
C PRO A 24 7.37 4.13 1.84
N ARG A 25 6.61 4.92 1.08
CA ARG A 25 6.61 6.39 1.12
C ARG A 25 5.53 6.84 2.11
N ASN A 26 5.68 8.04 2.67
CA ASN A 26 4.68 8.69 3.53
C ASN A 26 4.28 7.85 4.77
N ARG A 27 5.26 7.21 5.44
CA ARG A 27 4.99 6.44 6.66
C ARG A 27 4.75 7.29 7.90
N GLU A 28 5.16 8.56 7.84
CA GLU A 28 4.99 9.49 8.95
C GLU A 28 3.56 10.02 8.97
N PRO A 29 2.97 10.21 10.16
CA PRO A 29 1.65 10.82 10.28
C PRO A 29 1.62 12.19 9.62
N VAL A 30 0.50 12.52 8.98
CA VAL A 30 0.28 13.87 8.42
C VAL A 30 -0.05 14.82 9.57
N PRO A 31 0.76 15.86 9.82
CA PRO A 31 0.46 16.84 10.87
C PRO A 31 -0.84 17.58 10.56
N ASN A 32 -1.75 17.66 11.54
CA ASN A 32 -3.06 18.30 11.41
C ASN A 32 -3.87 17.79 10.19
N ALA A 33 -3.89 16.48 9.97
CA ALA A 33 -4.71 15.89 8.91
C ALA A 33 -6.19 16.32 9.04
N ASP A 34 -6.79 16.74 7.93
CA ASP A 34 -8.21 17.11 7.86
C ASP A 34 -9.13 15.88 7.89
N ILE A 35 -8.63 14.75 7.38
CA ILE A 35 -9.36 13.48 7.31
C ILE A 35 -8.44 12.35 7.80
N GLU A 36 -8.99 11.50 8.68
CA GLU A 36 -8.38 10.25 9.12
C GLU A 36 -9.39 9.11 9.05
N ALA A 37 -8.97 7.96 8.53
CA ALA A 37 -9.75 6.73 8.50
C ALA A 37 -8.87 5.52 8.84
N GLU A 38 -9.41 4.59 9.62
CA GLU A 38 -8.77 3.32 9.94
C GLU A 38 -9.60 2.18 9.37
N GLU A 39 -8.95 1.25 8.68
CA GLU A 39 -9.59 0.07 8.12
C GLU A 39 -8.83 -1.20 8.50
N PHE A 40 -9.58 -2.29 8.67
CA PHE A 40 -9.05 -3.59 9.05
C PHE A 40 -9.64 -4.69 8.16
N ASN A 41 -8.74 -5.45 7.52
CA ASN A 41 -9.10 -6.64 6.75
C ASN A 41 -8.87 -7.91 7.59
N PRO A 42 -9.90 -8.52 8.21
CA PRO A 42 -9.74 -9.66 9.11
C PRO A 42 -9.29 -10.95 8.42
N PHE A 43 -9.47 -11.08 7.10
CA PHE A 43 -9.06 -12.28 6.36
C PHE A 43 -7.54 -12.41 6.27
N CYS A 44 -6.85 -11.28 6.13
CA CYS A 44 -5.40 -11.23 5.95
C CYS A 44 -4.67 -10.65 7.19
N GLY A 45 -5.41 -9.99 8.09
CA GLY A 45 -4.84 -9.31 9.26
C GLY A 45 -4.28 -7.92 8.96
N ASP A 46 -4.46 -7.41 7.74
CA ASP A 46 -3.96 -6.10 7.34
C ASP A 46 -4.72 -4.98 8.06
N ARG A 47 -3.97 -4.00 8.56
CA ARG A 47 -4.51 -2.79 9.17
C ARG A 47 -3.90 -1.57 8.49
N ILE A 48 -4.73 -0.63 8.10
CA ILE A 48 -4.32 0.59 7.39
C ILE A 48 -4.91 1.79 8.11
N VAL A 49 -4.09 2.83 8.30
CA VAL A 49 -4.53 4.17 8.71
C VAL A 49 -4.25 5.09 7.53
N LEU A 50 -5.26 5.79 7.04
CA LEU A 50 -5.16 6.77 5.97
C LEU A 50 -5.38 8.17 6.55
N GLN A 51 -4.46 9.08 6.24
CA GLN A 51 -4.53 10.48 6.65
C GLN A 51 -4.37 11.37 5.41
N LEU A 52 -5.19 12.41 5.31
CA LEU A 52 -5.21 13.35 4.19
C LEU A 52 -5.20 14.78 4.75
N GLY A 53 -4.28 15.60 4.24
CA GLY A 53 -4.37 17.06 4.36
C GLY A 53 -4.98 17.61 3.07
N LEU A 54 -5.92 18.54 3.20
CA LEU A 54 -6.61 19.19 2.10
C LEU A 54 -6.13 20.64 2.00
N ASP A 55 -5.66 21.01 0.82
CA ASP A 55 -5.37 22.41 0.54
C ASP A 55 -6.69 23.17 0.33
N SER A 56 -6.76 24.38 0.88
CA SER A 56 -7.85 25.32 0.60
C SER A 56 -7.52 26.04 -0.72
N GLU A 57 -8.27 25.77 -1.80
CA GLU A 57 -8.29 26.68 -2.96
C GLU A 57 -9.05 27.97 -2.65
#